data_AF-A0A556MUA1-F1
#
_entry.id   AF-A0A556MUA1-F1
#
_cell.length_a   1.000
_cell.length_b   1.000
_cell.length_c   1.000
_cell.angle_alpha   90.00
_cell.angle_beta   90.00
_cell.angle_gamma   90.00
#
_symmetry.space_group_name_H-M   'P 1'
#
loop_
_entity.id
_entity.type
_entity.pdbx_description
1 polymer ?
#
loop_
_entity_poly.entity_id
_entity_poly.type
_entity_poly.pdbx_seq_one_letter_code
_entity_poly.pdbx_strand_id
1 'polypeptide(L)'
;MRAIAGILGFCMAALSGYGQTIVFTGQLLNNNTVVKNYTVIINGKPATTNDSGVFTTAISSSATQLDIKASDKSYIIAYPTNGRVLVPKDPSLLTQIVLEPFQSNGQLKNYLASVSGLKEAAKKGQSATKALQAKIDSLAASLIKIGYTNDDLRAERERQDGIDLFYPEISSALQDYIYQGQMLMSAFKTISTDAFKNPSALTQYGQTQNSFNQAYEKLYSNYPTYSKKMDDYWGDPALTAEFGGIVDTLLYGIGKNKIQPLNDVKNQVNQYFQSKLSNKDKNNLKTKIQAQITAQIPGITNQLNVTDQHIKQFLDRLKN
;
A
#
# COMPACT_ATOMS: atom_id res chain seq x y z
N MET A 1 -42.63 -91.12 -8.46
CA MET A 1 -43.21 -89.77 -8.58
C MET A 1 -42.20 -88.78 -8.03
N ARG A 2 -41.58 -87.97 -8.90
CA ARG A 2 -40.58 -86.95 -8.53
C ARG A 2 -41.29 -85.62 -8.33
N ALA A 3 -41.17 -85.03 -7.15
CA ALA A 3 -41.69 -83.70 -6.83
C ALA A 3 -40.64 -82.64 -7.15
N ILE A 4 -41.04 -81.62 -7.91
CA ILE A 4 -40.24 -80.44 -8.28
C ILE A 4 -40.54 -79.37 -7.24
N ALA A 5 -39.52 -78.97 -6.46
CA ALA A 5 -39.60 -77.83 -5.54
C ALA A 5 -39.03 -76.59 -6.25
N GLY A 6 -39.90 -75.61 -6.52
CA GLY A 6 -39.53 -74.31 -7.07
C GLY A 6 -38.95 -73.39 -5.99
N ILE A 7 -37.76 -72.86 -6.24
CA ILE A 7 -37.11 -71.84 -5.40
C ILE A 7 -37.54 -70.47 -5.92
N LEU A 8 -38.34 -69.76 -5.12
CA LEU A 8 -38.72 -68.36 -5.32
C LEU A 8 -37.55 -67.46 -4.89
N GLY A 9 -36.92 -66.80 -5.86
CA GLY A 9 -35.92 -65.76 -5.63
C GLY A 9 -36.57 -64.46 -5.18
N PHE A 10 -36.28 -64.03 -3.96
CA PHE A 10 -36.69 -62.74 -3.40
C PHE A 10 -35.59 -61.70 -3.73
N CYS A 11 -35.74 -60.96 -4.82
CA CYS A 11 -34.92 -59.77 -5.10
C CYS A 11 -35.40 -58.61 -4.20
N MET A 12 -34.71 -58.35 -3.09
CA MET A 12 -34.83 -57.08 -2.37
C MET A 12 -34.16 -55.98 -3.20
N ALA A 13 -34.95 -55.24 -3.97
CA ALA A 13 -34.54 -53.95 -4.49
C ALA A 13 -34.55 -52.93 -3.33
N ALA A 14 -33.38 -52.60 -2.82
CA ALA A 14 -33.23 -51.48 -1.89
C ALA A 14 -33.41 -50.17 -2.69
N LEU A 15 -34.59 -49.56 -2.57
CA LEU A 15 -34.86 -48.21 -3.07
C LEU A 15 -34.09 -47.21 -2.21
N SER A 16 -32.88 -46.84 -2.63
CA SER A 16 -32.22 -45.63 -2.18
C SER A 16 -33.06 -44.43 -2.62
N GLY A 17 -33.69 -43.75 -1.67
CA GLY A 17 -34.46 -42.54 -1.92
C GLY A 17 -33.58 -41.45 -2.54
N TYR A 18 -33.74 -41.20 -3.83
CA TYR A 18 -33.18 -40.02 -4.49
C TYR A 18 -33.90 -38.80 -3.94
N GLY A 19 -33.23 -38.05 -3.05
CA GLY A 19 -33.71 -36.73 -2.64
C GLY A 19 -33.86 -35.84 -3.88
N GLN A 20 -35.05 -35.28 -4.09
CA GLN A 20 -35.29 -34.34 -5.19
C GLN A 20 -34.38 -33.12 -5.03
N THR A 21 -33.74 -32.70 -6.12
CA THR A 21 -32.87 -31.51 -6.15
C THR A 21 -33.52 -30.39 -6.94
N ILE A 22 -33.33 -29.15 -6.50
CA ILE A 22 -33.70 -27.93 -7.24
C ILE A 22 -32.44 -27.14 -7.61
N VAL A 23 -32.53 -26.28 -8.62
CA VAL A 23 -31.45 -25.38 -9.00
C VAL A 23 -31.62 -24.06 -8.25
N PHE A 24 -30.60 -23.68 -7.48
CA PHE A 24 -30.49 -22.36 -6.90
C PHE A 24 -29.62 -21.49 -7.82
N THR A 25 -30.10 -20.26 -8.08
CA THR A 25 -29.44 -19.29 -8.95
C THR A 25 -29.12 -18.03 -8.16
N GLY A 26 -27.87 -17.59 -8.20
CA GLY A 26 -27.42 -16.37 -7.54
C GLY A 26 -26.53 -15.51 -8.41
N GLN A 27 -26.42 -14.24 -8.07
CA GLN A 27 -25.57 -13.26 -8.76
C GLN A 27 -24.60 -12.62 -7.76
N LEU A 28 -23.33 -12.54 -8.14
CA LEU A 28 -22.29 -11.89 -7.36
C LEU A 28 -22.08 -10.46 -7.82
N LEU A 29 -22.12 -9.53 -6.87
CA LEU A 29 -21.94 -8.10 -7.09
C LEU A 29 -20.81 -7.60 -6.19
N ASN A 30 -19.97 -6.69 -6.68
CA ASN A 30 -19.04 -5.88 -5.90
C ASN A 30 -19.28 -4.42 -6.28
N ASN A 31 -19.72 -3.58 -5.34
CA ASN A 31 -20.11 -2.20 -5.61
C ASN A 31 -21.03 -2.05 -6.84
N ASN A 32 -22.10 -2.86 -6.90
CA ASN A 32 -23.06 -2.94 -8.02
C ASN A 32 -22.49 -3.41 -9.37
N THR A 33 -21.23 -3.81 -9.42
CA THR A 33 -20.60 -4.39 -10.62
C THR A 33 -20.61 -5.91 -10.52
N VAL A 34 -20.93 -6.60 -11.61
CA VAL A 34 -20.97 -8.07 -11.63
C VAL A 34 -19.57 -8.67 -11.46
N VAL A 35 -19.45 -9.69 -10.63
CA VAL A 35 -18.19 -10.41 -10.39
C VAL A 35 -18.18 -11.69 -11.23
N LYS A 36 -17.32 -11.72 -12.24
CA LYS A 36 -17.24 -12.80 -13.25
C LYS A 36 -16.15 -13.81 -12.88
N ASN A 37 -16.31 -15.06 -13.32
CA ASN A 37 -15.31 -16.13 -13.16
C ASN A 37 -14.83 -16.32 -11.71
N TYR A 38 -15.69 -16.02 -10.74
CA TYR A 38 -15.38 -16.15 -9.33
C TYR A 38 -16.12 -17.33 -8.74
N THR A 39 -15.44 -18.09 -7.88
CA THR A 39 -16.02 -19.26 -7.23
C THR A 39 -16.49 -18.89 -5.83
N VAL A 40 -17.70 -19.32 -5.48
CA VAL A 40 -18.21 -19.30 -4.10
C VAL A 40 -18.44 -20.73 -3.63
N ILE A 41 -18.39 -20.95 -2.33
CA ILE A 41 -18.67 -22.24 -1.70
C ILE A 41 -20.06 -22.18 -1.10
N ILE A 42 -20.97 -23.02 -1.60
CA ILE A 42 -22.37 -23.08 -1.19
C ILE A 42 -22.61 -24.44 -0.51
N ASN A 43 -22.87 -24.42 0.79
CA ASN A 43 -22.97 -25.63 1.62
C ASN A 43 -21.79 -26.61 1.40
N GLY A 44 -20.58 -26.08 1.26
CA GLY A 44 -19.36 -26.87 1.01
C GLY A 44 -19.10 -27.25 -0.45
N LYS A 45 -19.97 -26.89 -1.39
CA LYS A 45 -19.80 -27.17 -2.83
C LYS A 45 -19.42 -25.91 -3.62
N PRO A 46 -18.43 -25.97 -4.51
CA PRO A 46 -18.07 -24.82 -5.33
C PRO A 46 -19.14 -24.51 -6.37
N ALA A 47 -19.37 -23.23 -6.64
CA ALA A 47 -20.18 -22.72 -7.73
C ALA A 47 -19.49 -21.48 -8.32
N THR A 48 -19.24 -21.49 -9.63
CA THR A 48 -18.50 -20.44 -10.32
C THR A 48 -19.45 -19.56 -11.14
N THR A 49 -19.22 -18.24 -11.12
CA THR A 49 -19.99 -17.30 -11.91
C THR A 49 -19.59 -17.28 -13.38
N ASN A 50 -20.58 -17.08 -14.25
CA ASN A 50 -20.37 -16.83 -15.67
C ASN A 50 -20.05 -15.34 -15.97
N ASP A 51 -20.05 -14.97 -17.25
CA ASP A 51 -19.78 -13.60 -17.72
C ASP A 51 -20.82 -12.55 -17.29
N SER A 52 -21.99 -12.99 -16.83
CA SER A 52 -23.04 -12.12 -16.26
C SER A 52 -22.96 -12.05 -14.72
N GLY A 53 -21.96 -12.68 -14.12
CA GLY A 53 -21.79 -12.77 -12.67
C GLY A 53 -22.78 -13.73 -12.00
N VAL A 54 -23.43 -14.60 -12.78
CA VAL A 54 -24.46 -15.54 -12.28
C VAL A 54 -23.84 -16.92 -12.09
N PHE A 55 -24.10 -17.55 -10.96
CA PHE A 55 -23.78 -18.96 -10.71
C PHE A 55 -25.08 -19.77 -10.54
N THR A 56 -24.97 -21.08 -10.77
CA THR A 56 -26.05 -22.04 -10.45
C THR A 56 -25.47 -23.19 -9.64
N THR A 57 -26.28 -23.74 -8.72
CA THR A 57 -25.89 -24.93 -7.96
C THR A 57 -27.12 -25.79 -7.65
N ALA A 58 -26.93 -27.11 -7.65
CA ALA A 58 -27.98 -28.04 -7.27
C ALA A 58 -28.04 -28.19 -5.74
N ILE A 59 -29.22 -27.92 -5.17
CA ILE A 59 -29.50 -28.02 -3.73
C ILE A 59 -30.64 -29.00 -3.47
N SER A 60 -30.78 -29.46 -2.22
CA SER A 60 -31.94 -30.27 -1.82
C SER A 60 -33.23 -29.45 -2.00
N SER A 61 -34.30 -30.06 -2.52
CA SER A 61 -35.61 -29.41 -2.62
C SER A 61 -36.21 -29.03 -1.26
N SER A 62 -35.74 -29.67 -0.18
CA SER A 62 -36.13 -29.35 1.19
C SER A 62 -35.28 -28.26 1.85
N ALA A 63 -34.24 -27.74 1.17
CA ALA A 63 -33.39 -26.71 1.74
C ALA A 63 -34.14 -25.36 1.77
N THR A 64 -34.21 -24.76 2.95
CA THR A 64 -34.81 -23.42 3.14
C THR A 64 -33.75 -22.32 3.24
N GLN A 65 -32.50 -22.70 3.50
CA GLN A 65 -31.38 -21.80 3.73
C GLN A 65 -30.08 -22.42 3.22
N LEU A 66 -29.17 -21.59 2.70
CA LEU A 66 -27.83 -21.98 2.26
C LEU A 66 -26.77 -21.15 2.98
N ASP A 67 -25.64 -21.79 3.29
CA ASP A 67 -24.40 -21.17 3.74
C ASP A 67 -23.54 -20.86 2.50
N ILE A 68 -23.13 -19.61 2.34
CA ILE A 68 -22.33 -19.11 1.23
C ILE A 68 -21.05 -18.51 1.80
N LYS A 69 -19.92 -18.94 1.24
CA LYS A 69 -18.59 -18.44 1.58
C LYS A 69 -17.84 -18.04 0.30
N ALA A 70 -16.97 -17.05 0.43
CA ALA A 70 -15.94 -16.79 -0.57
C ALA A 70 -15.05 -18.03 -0.73
N SER A 71 -14.58 -18.31 -1.96
CA SER A 71 -13.67 -19.45 -2.19
C SER A 71 -12.23 -19.15 -1.79
N ASP A 72 -11.89 -17.86 -1.68
CA ASP A 72 -10.56 -17.36 -1.37
C ASP A 72 -10.64 -16.13 -0.45
N LYS A 73 -9.48 -15.51 -0.18
CA LYS A 73 -9.37 -14.28 0.62
C LYS A 73 -9.39 -13.00 -0.23
N SER A 74 -9.81 -13.09 -1.49
CA SER A 74 -9.97 -11.90 -2.34
C SER A 74 -11.19 -11.08 -1.88
N TYR A 75 -12.22 -11.77 -1.38
CA TYR A 75 -13.50 -11.18 -0.97
C TYR A 75 -14.02 -11.74 0.35
N ILE A 76 -14.94 -10.98 0.96
CA ILE A 76 -15.87 -11.45 1.99
C ILE A 76 -17.31 -11.30 1.49
N ILE A 77 -18.24 -12.07 2.08
CA ILE A 77 -19.67 -11.89 1.81
C ILE A 77 -20.19 -10.73 2.67
N ALA A 78 -20.39 -9.56 2.06
CA ALA A 78 -20.96 -8.39 2.72
C ALA A 78 -22.49 -8.50 2.86
N TYR A 79 -23.15 -9.11 1.88
CA TYR A 79 -24.58 -9.42 1.91
C TYR A 79 -24.88 -10.74 1.19
N PRO A 80 -25.78 -11.61 1.69
CA PRO A 80 -26.50 -11.48 2.96
C PRO A 80 -25.56 -11.59 4.17
N THR A 81 -25.95 -10.94 5.28
CA THR A 81 -25.11 -10.92 6.48
C THR A 81 -24.86 -12.33 7.01
N ASN A 82 -23.62 -12.60 7.42
CA ASN A 82 -23.14 -13.93 7.86
C ASN A 82 -23.15 -15.01 6.75
N GLY A 83 -23.23 -14.62 5.47
CA GLY A 83 -23.17 -15.58 4.36
C GLY A 83 -24.40 -16.50 4.27
N ARG A 84 -25.49 -16.18 4.96
CA ARG A 84 -26.67 -17.05 5.02
C ARG A 84 -27.78 -16.51 4.13
N VAL A 85 -28.16 -17.28 3.13
CA VAL A 85 -29.19 -16.89 2.16
C VAL A 85 -30.43 -17.77 2.30
N LEU A 86 -31.61 -17.17 2.19
CA LEU A 86 -32.86 -17.93 2.11
C LEU A 86 -33.05 -18.43 0.68
N VAL A 87 -33.52 -19.66 0.54
CA VAL A 87 -33.86 -20.22 -0.77
C VAL A 87 -35.18 -19.60 -1.23
N PRO A 88 -35.23 -18.90 -2.39
CA PRO A 88 -36.46 -18.35 -2.92
C PRO A 88 -37.48 -19.47 -3.20
N LYS A 89 -38.77 -19.21 -2.91
CA LYS A 89 -39.85 -20.14 -3.25
C LYS A 89 -40.03 -20.27 -4.77
N ASP A 90 -39.76 -19.19 -5.49
CA ASP A 90 -39.77 -19.15 -6.95
C ASP A 90 -38.33 -19.36 -7.46
N PRO A 91 -38.03 -20.49 -8.13
CA PRO A 91 -36.68 -20.81 -8.61
C PRO A 91 -36.21 -19.91 -9.76
N SER A 92 -37.10 -19.10 -10.35
CA SER A 92 -36.72 -18.11 -11.38
C SER A 92 -36.10 -16.84 -10.78
N LEU A 93 -36.23 -16.63 -9.46
CA LEU A 93 -35.68 -15.45 -8.80
C LEU A 93 -34.17 -15.54 -8.62
N LEU A 94 -33.48 -14.50 -9.07
CA LEU A 94 -32.05 -14.34 -8.93
C LEU A 94 -31.71 -13.75 -7.57
N THR A 95 -30.98 -14.50 -6.74
CA THR A 95 -30.58 -13.99 -5.42
C THR A 95 -29.27 -13.21 -5.51
N GLN A 96 -29.28 -11.95 -5.09
CA GLN A 96 -28.08 -11.11 -5.09
C GLN A 96 -27.22 -11.34 -3.86
N ILE A 97 -25.92 -11.51 -4.08
CA ILE A 97 -24.89 -11.66 -3.05
C ILE A 97 -23.85 -10.58 -3.32
N VAL A 98 -23.61 -9.73 -2.32
CA VAL A 98 -22.66 -8.62 -2.40
C VAL A 98 -21.35 -9.05 -1.75
N LEU A 99 -20.28 -8.92 -2.51
CA LEU A 99 -18.90 -9.11 -2.10
C LEU A 99 -18.28 -7.76 -1.76
N GLU A 100 -17.41 -7.76 -0.76
CA GLU A 100 -16.52 -6.64 -0.45
C GLU A 100 -15.07 -7.16 -0.48
N PRO A 101 -14.09 -6.40 -1.00
CA PRO A 101 -12.70 -6.80 -0.94
C PRO A 101 -12.27 -7.03 0.51
N PHE A 102 -11.61 -8.15 0.78
CA PHE A 102 -11.20 -8.54 2.13
C PHE A 102 -10.44 -7.40 2.82
N GLN A 103 -9.38 -6.90 2.20
CA GLN A 103 -8.52 -5.84 2.75
C GLN A 103 -9.18 -4.46 2.91
N SER A 104 -10.33 -4.22 2.27
CA SER A 104 -10.99 -2.91 2.28
C SER A 104 -12.17 -2.80 3.25
N ASN A 105 -12.44 -3.86 4.01
CA ASN A 105 -13.61 -3.93 4.86
C ASN A 105 -13.65 -2.81 5.92
N GLY A 106 -14.77 -2.08 5.98
CA GLY A 106 -14.94 -0.97 6.92
C GLY A 106 -14.81 -1.37 8.40
N GLN A 107 -15.19 -2.58 8.79
CA GLN A 107 -15.01 -3.07 10.17
C GLN A 107 -13.53 -3.36 10.47
N LEU A 108 -12.78 -3.89 9.50
CA LEU A 108 -11.34 -4.11 9.64
C LEU A 108 -10.60 -2.79 9.85
N LYS A 109 -10.92 -1.76 9.06
CA LYS A 109 -10.36 -0.41 9.24
C LYS A 109 -10.65 0.15 10.65
N ASN A 110 -11.88 -0.01 11.14
CA ASN A 110 -12.26 0.42 12.49
C ASN A 110 -11.55 -0.38 13.60
N TYR A 111 -11.31 -1.67 13.38
CA TYR A 111 -10.54 -2.52 14.27
C TYR A 111 -9.10 -2.03 14.39
N LEU A 112 -8.42 -1.83 13.26
CA LEU A 112 -7.03 -1.34 13.23
C LEU A 112 -6.90 0.05 13.85
N ALA A 113 -7.80 0.98 13.53
CA ALA A 113 -7.80 2.32 14.13
C ALA A 113 -7.98 2.27 15.65
N SER A 114 -8.83 1.37 16.16
CA SER A 114 -9.03 1.18 17.60
C SER A 114 -7.78 0.58 18.26
N VAL A 115 -7.11 -0.35 17.57
CA VAL A 115 -5.83 -0.93 18.01
C VAL A 115 -4.72 0.13 18.08
N SER A 116 -4.55 0.97 17.07
CA SER A 116 -3.56 2.05 17.09
C SER A 116 -3.89 3.07 18.18
N GLY A 117 -5.18 3.41 18.37
CA GLY A 117 -5.63 4.26 19.47
C GLY A 117 -5.27 3.70 20.85
N LEU A 118 -5.34 2.38 21.04
CA LEU A 118 -4.99 1.73 22.30
C LEU A 118 -3.50 1.83 22.59
N LYS A 119 -2.66 1.65 21.56
CA LYS A 119 -1.21 1.81 21.69
C LYS A 119 -0.83 3.23 22.09
N GLU A 120 -1.46 4.23 21.47
CA GLU A 120 -1.21 5.64 21.80
C GLU A 120 -1.69 6.01 23.21
N ALA A 121 -2.87 5.53 23.62
CA ALA A 121 -3.38 5.72 24.98
C ALA A 121 -2.45 5.08 26.02
N ALA A 122 -1.91 3.88 25.73
CA ALA A 122 -0.97 3.19 26.60
C ALA A 122 0.36 3.97 26.75
N LYS A 123 0.93 4.47 25.64
CA LYS A 123 2.13 5.33 25.68
C LYS A 123 1.93 6.60 26.53
N LYS A 124 0.72 7.14 26.53
CA LYS A 124 0.35 8.37 27.28
C LYS A 124 -0.13 8.09 28.72
N GLY A 125 -0.13 6.83 29.17
CA GLY A 125 -0.56 6.45 30.52
C GLY A 125 -2.04 6.71 30.80
N GLN A 126 -2.90 6.73 29.77
CA GLN A 126 -4.33 7.06 29.94
C GLN A 126 -5.14 5.86 30.47
N SER A 127 -6.13 6.13 31.31
CA SER A 127 -7.00 5.12 31.95
C SER A 127 -8.11 4.56 31.05
N ALA A 128 -8.34 5.14 29.87
CA ALA A 128 -9.40 4.75 28.93
C ALA A 128 -9.13 3.43 28.16
N THR A 129 -8.08 2.69 28.52
CA THR A 129 -7.63 1.47 27.84
C THR A 129 -8.64 0.33 27.91
N LYS A 130 -9.41 0.20 29.00
CA LYS A 130 -10.41 -0.88 29.14
C LYS A 130 -11.58 -0.76 28.17
N ALA A 131 -12.12 0.45 27.98
CA ALA A 131 -13.24 0.67 27.06
C ALA A 131 -12.81 0.42 25.60
N LEU A 132 -11.58 0.82 25.26
CA LEU A 132 -11.03 0.60 23.94
C LEU A 132 -10.71 -0.88 23.68
N GLN A 133 -10.21 -1.60 24.69
CA GLN A 133 -10.03 -3.06 24.62
C GLN A 133 -11.37 -3.77 24.36
N ALA A 134 -12.43 -3.43 25.10
CA ALA A 134 -13.75 -4.04 24.87
C ALA A 134 -14.30 -3.76 23.46
N LYS A 135 -14.02 -2.57 22.91
CA LYS A 135 -14.36 -2.24 21.51
C LYS A 135 -13.57 -3.09 20.52
N ILE A 136 -12.27 -3.28 20.73
CA ILE A 136 -11.41 -4.13 19.89
C ILE A 136 -11.92 -5.58 19.90
N ASP A 137 -12.24 -6.13 21.08
CA ASP A 137 -12.74 -7.50 21.22
C ASP A 137 -14.08 -7.69 20.49
N SER A 138 -14.98 -6.70 20.61
CA SER A 138 -16.27 -6.70 19.89
C SER A 138 -16.09 -6.66 18.37
N LEU A 139 -15.18 -5.81 17.86
CA LEU A 139 -14.87 -5.73 16.44
C LEU A 139 -14.22 -7.01 15.91
N ALA A 140 -13.28 -7.58 16.66
CA ALA A 140 -12.66 -8.87 16.33
C ALA A 140 -13.72 -9.99 16.23
N ALA A 141 -14.63 -10.07 17.20
CA ALA A 141 -15.71 -11.06 17.18
C ALA A 141 -16.66 -10.87 15.98
N SER A 142 -16.92 -9.62 15.56
CA SER A 142 -17.70 -9.31 14.35
C SER A 142 -16.96 -9.77 13.08
N LEU A 143 -15.67 -9.46 12.97
CA LEU A 143 -14.83 -9.84 11.84
C LEU A 143 -14.73 -11.37 11.70
N ILE A 144 -14.62 -12.09 12.82
CA ILE A 144 -14.58 -13.56 12.82
C ILE A 144 -15.89 -14.15 12.27
N LYS A 145 -17.05 -13.56 12.60
CA LYS A 145 -18.35 -14.01 12.08
C LYS A 145 -18.49 -13.87 10.56
N ILE A 146 -17.78 -12.92 9.96
CA ILE A 146 -17.84 -12.66 8.51
C ILE A 146 -16.67 -13.31 7.74
N GLY A 147 -15.85 -14.12 8.40
CA GLY A 147 -14.87 -14.99 7.76
C GLY A 147 -13.40 -14.72 8.07
N TYR A 148 -13.09 -13.74 8.92
CA TYR A 148 -11.71 -13.52 9.38
C TYR A 148 -11.29 -14.57 10.40
N THR A 149 -10.01 -14.92 10.41
CA THR A 149 -9.39 -15.70 11.49
C THR A 149 -8.60 -14.80 12.44
N ASN A 150 -8.27 -15.30 13.62
CA ASN A 150 -7.35 -14.59 14.52
C ASN A 150 -5.97 -14.35 13.88
N ASP A 151 -5.51 -15.28 13.04
CA ASP A 151 -4.26 -15.13 12.30
C ASP A 151 -4.35 -14.01 11.25
N ASP A 152 -5.50 -13.85 10.59
CA ASP A 152 -5.73 -12.73 9.66
C ASP A 152 -5.68 -11.38 10.39
N LEU A 153 -6.35 -11.28 11.54
CA LEU A 153 -6.35 -10.06 12.34
C LEU A 153 -4.94 -9.74 12.87
N ARG A 154 -4.16 -10.76 13.24
CA ARG A 154 -2.75 -10.59 13.64
C ARG A 154 -1.90 -10.12 12.47
N ALA A 155 -1.98 -10.78 11.32
CA ALA A 155 -1.22 -10.43 10.13
C ALA A 155 -1.53 -8.99 9.69
N GLU A 156 -2.80 -8.60 9.70
CA GLU A 156 -3.20 -7.25 9.33
C GLU A 156 -2.74 -6.20 10.34
N ARG A 157 -2.73 -6.54 11.62
CA ARG A 157 -2.13 -5.68 12.65
C ARG A 157 -0.62 -5.51 12.44
N GLU A 158 0.10 -6.59 12.18
CA GLU A 158 1.55 -6.55 11.91
C GLU A 158 1.85 -5.71 10.67
N ARG A 159 1.02 -5.83 9.63
CA ARG A 159 1.06 -5.01 8.42
C ARG A 159 0.87 -3.52 8.74
N GLN A 160 -0.20 -3.17 9.45
CA GLN A 160 -0.48 -1.79 9.84
C GLN A 160 0.61 -1.22 10.76
N ASP A 161 1.14 -2.01 11.69
CA ASP A 161 2.24 -1.61 12.57
C ASP A 161 3.51 -1.30 11.78
N GLY A 162 3.78 -2.10 10.75
CA GLY A 162 4.84 -1.85 9.78
C GLY A 162 4.64 -0.53 9.03
N ILE A 163 3.42 -0.27 8.56
CA ILE A 163 3.07 1.00 7.90
C ILE A 163 3.27 2.19 8.85
N ASP A 164 2.71 2.11 10.05
CA ASP A 164 2.78 3.18 11.06
C ASP A 164 4.23 3.51 11.46
N LEU A 165 5.11 2.51 11.42
CA LEU A 165 6.54 2.68 11.70
C LEU A 165 7.31 3.26 10.52
N PHE A 166 7.15 2.69 9.32
CA PHE A 166 8.02 3.01 8.17
C PHE A 166 7.50 4.14 7.29
N TYR A 167 6.19 4.42 7.25
CA TYR A 167 5.66 5.55 6.49
C TYR A 167 6.28 6.90 6.93
N PRO A 168 6.35 7.24 8.24
CA PRO A 168 7.00 8.47 8.68
C PRO A 168 8.50 8.52 8.33
N GLU A 169 9.21 7.39 8.39
CA GLU A 169 10.63 7.34 8.07
C GLU A 169 10.89 7.59 6.59
N ILE A 170 10.15 6.88 5.72
CA ILE A 170 10.25 7.01 4.26
C ILE A 170 9.87 8.43 3.83
N SER A 171 8.73 8.94 4.31
CA SER A 171 8.26 10.30 3.97
C SER A 171 9.26 11.36 4.42
N SER A 172 9.80 11.25 5.65
CA SER A 172 10.82 12.16 6.14
C SER A 172 12.11 12.09 5.33
N ALA A 173 12.59 10.90 4.95
CA ALA A 173 13.82 10.77 4.17
C ALA A 173 13.70 11.40 2.77
N LEU A 174 12.56 11.17 2.08
CA LEU A 174 12.31 11.77 0.76
C LEU A 174 12.17 13.29 0.83
N GLN A 175 11.40 13.79 1.80
CA GLN A 175 11.17 15.23 1.97
C GLN A 175 12.44 15.97 2.40
N ASP A 176 13.22 15.39 3.31
CA ASP A 176 14.49 15.98 3.75
C ASP A 176 15.48 16.06 2.58
N TYR A 177 15.59 15.02 1.75
CA TYR A 177 16.42 15.07 0.54
C TYR A 177 16.07 16.26 -0.37
N ILE A 178 14.78 16.42 -0.69
CA ILE A 178 14.30 17.53 -1.52
C ILE A 178 14.62 18.88 -0.86
N TYR A 179 14.29 19.02 0.42
CA TYR A 179 14.49 20.26 1.16
C TYR A 179 15.96 20.65 1.20
N GLN A 180 16.86 19.74 1.58
CA GLN A 180 18.29 20.02 1.60
C GLN A 180 18.84 20.29 0.20
N GLY A 181 18.34 19.62 -0.83
CA GLY A 181 18.69 19.88 -2.23
C GLY A 181 18.32 21.30 -2.66
N GLN A 182 17.10 21.76 -2.32
CA GLN A 182 16.65 23.12 -2.60
C GLN A 182 17.44 24.16 -1.82
N MET A 183 17.76 23.90 -0.55
CA MET A 183 18.61 24.76 0.27
C MET A 183 20.02 24.89 -0.32
N LEU A 184 20.60 23.80 -0.82
CA LEU A 184 21.88 23.82 -1.52
C LEU A 184 21.81 24.65 -2.81
N MET A 185 20.76 24.49 -3.63
CA MET A 185 20.57 25.32 -4.83
C MET A 185 20.43 26.80 -4.49
N SER A 186 19.73 27.13 -3.40
CA SER A 186 19.63 28.50 -2.89
C SER A 186 20.99 29.06 -2.49
N ALA A 187 21.80 28.27 -1.76
CA ALA A 187 23.14 28.67 -1.36
C ALA A 187 24.06 28.93 -2.58
N PHE A 188 23.99 28.12 -3.64
CA PHE A 188 24.70 28.41 -4.89
C PHE A 188 24.26 29.72 -5.54
N LYS A 189 22.95 30.04 -5.54
CA LYS A 189 22.47 31.33 -6.07
C LYS A 189 23.03 32.51 -5.26
N THR A 190 22.99 32.42 -3.93
CA THR A 190 23.58 33.42 -3.03
C THR A 190 25.08 33.59 -3.26
N ILE A 191 25.80 32.51 -3.59
CA ILE A 191 27.21 32.61 -3.96
C ILE A 191 27.41 33.47 -5.20
N SER A 192 26.61 33.24 -6.24
CA SER A 192 26.69 33.97 -7.50
C SER A 192 26.41 35.47 -7.35
N THR A 193 25.45 35.83 -6.47
CA THR A 193 25.01 37.23 -6.29
C THR A 193 25.84 37.98 -5.24
N ASP A 194 26.09 37.36 -4.09
CA ASP A 194 26.46 38.08 -2.86
C ASP A 194 27.76 37.58 -2.20
N ALA A 195 28.10 36.29 -2.31
CA ALA A 195 29.24 35.74 -1.56
C ALA A 195 30.58 36.37 -1.95
N PHE A 196 30.77 36.78 -3.22
CA PHE A 196 31.97 37.47 -3.66
C PHE A 196 32.25 38.79 -2.93
N LYS A 197 31.27 39.30 -2.17
CA LYS A 197 31.39 40.47 -1.29
C LYS A 197 31.34 40.11 0.20
N ASN A 198 30.87 38.92 0.56
CA ASN A 198 30.64 38.50 1.95
C ASN A 198 31.15 37.06 2.20
N PRO A 199 32.32 36.91 2.87
CA PRO A 199 32.90 35.61 3.20
C PRO A 199 32.00 34.69 4.04
N SER A 200 31.05 35.23 4.82
CA SER A 200 30.14 34.41 5.65
C SER A 200 29.20 33.52 4.82
N ALA A 201 28.92 33.88 3.57
CA ALA A 201 28.13 33.08 2.65
C ALA A 201 28.81 31.73 2.29
N LEU A 202 30.14 31.64 2.42
CA LEU A 202 30.88 30.38 2.23
C LEU A 202 30.66 29.41 3.36
N THR A 203 30.62 29.91 4.59
CA THR A 203 30.33 29.10 5.78
C THR A 203 28.93 28.52 5.68
N GLN A 204 27.95 29.35 5.30
CA GLN A 204 26.57 28.91 5.10
C GLN A 204 26.45 27.86 3.99
N TYR A 205 27.17 28.04 2.88
CA TYR A 205 27.24 27.05 1.81
C TYR A 205 27.85 25.72 2.28
N GLY A 206 28.94 25.75 3.04
CA GLY A 206 29.56 24.53 3.58
C GLY A 206 28.59 23.76 4.49
N GLN A 207 27.80 24.47 5.30
CA GLN A 207 26.77 23.88 6.14
C GLN A 207 25.65 23.23 5.30
N THR A 208 25.09 23.95 4.31
CA THR A 208 24.01 23.39 3.47
C THR A 208 24.48 22.19 2.64
N GLN A 209 25.72 22.19 2.17
CA GLN A 209 26.30 21.03 1.50
C GLN A 209 26.41 19.82 2.43
N ASN A 210 26.88 20.02 3.66
CA ASN A 210 26.96 18.93 4.64
C ASN A 210 25.58 18.36 4.97
N SER A 211 24.57 19.22 5.16
CA SER A 211 23.19 18.79 5.39
C SER A 211 22.64 18.00 4.19
N PHE A 212 22.91 18.45 2.95
CA PHE A 212 22.52 17.69 1.75
C PHE A 212 23.21 16.33 1.69
N ASN A 213 24.51 16.26 1.96
CA ASN A 213 25.23 14.98 1.96
C ASN A 213 24.67 14.01 3.02
N GLN A 214 24.29 14.51 4.20
CA GLN A 214 23.65 13.69 5.22
C GLN A 214 22.28 13.14 4.76
N ALA A 215 21.46 13.98 4.13
CA ALA A 215 20.18 13.54 3.57
C ALA A 215 20.36 12.53 2.42
N TYR A 216 21.36 12.74 1.55
CA TYR A 216 21.75 11.82 0.49
C TYR A 216 22.15 10.45 1.05
N GLU A 217 23.10 10.43 1.99
CA GLU A 217 23.59 9.19 2.60
C GLU A 217 22.51 8.46 3.39
N LYS A 218 21.65 9.19 4.10
CA LYS A 218 20.50 8.61 4.80
C LYS A 218 19.57 7.90 3.82
N LEU A 219 19.21 8.54 2.71
CA LEU A 219 18.36 7.91 1.69
C LEU A 219 19.06 6.73 1.02
N TYR A 220 20.33 6.87 0.61
CA TYR A 220 21.11 5.84 -0.06
C TYR A 220 21.27 4.59 0.82
N SER A 221 21.70 4.75 2.07
CA SER A 221 21.95 3.64 3.00
C SER A 221 20.68 2.91 3.42
N ASN A 222 19.55 3.61 3.54
CA ASN A 222 18.28 3.01 3.97
C ASN A 222 17.41 2.54 2.80
N TYR A 223 17.73 2.87 1.55
CA TYR A 223 16.94 2.48 0.38
C TYR A 223 16.62 0.98 0.33
N PRO A 224 17.58 0.04 0.50
CA PRO A 224 17.28 -1.39 0.46
C PRO A 224 16.28 -1.80 1.55
N THR A 225 16.41 -1.22 2.74
CA THR A 225 15.50 -1.47 3.87
C THR A 225 14.12 -0.92 3.56
N TYR A 226 14.00 0.32 3.10
CA TYR A 226 12.71 0.94 2.77
C TYR A 226 12.00 0.20 1.63
N SER A 227 12.71 -0.19 0.58
CA SER A 227 12.15 -0.96 -0.54
C SER A 227 11.60 -2.31 -0.06
N LYS A 228 12.37 -3.05 0.75
CA LYS A 228 11.90 -4.30 1.34
C LYS A 228 10.67 -4.10 2.23
N LYS A 229 10.66 -3.05 3.06
CA LYS A 229 9.54 -2.79 3.98
C LYS A 229 8.28 -2.33 3.28
N MET A 230 8.41 -1.64 2.15
CA MET A 230 7.28 -1.35 1.29
C MET A 230 6.69 -2.64 0.70
N ASP A 231 7.53 -3.53 0.20
CA ASP A 231 7.09 -4.84 -0.31
C ASP A 231 6.39 -5.66 0.78
N ASP A 232 6.99 -5.74 1.97
CA ASP A 232 6.47 -6.49 3.12
C ASP A 232 5.09 -5.98 3.60
N TYR A 233 4.85 -4.66 3.62
CA TYR A 233 3.70 -4.07 4.32
C TYR A 233 2.63 -3.43 3.43
N TRP A 234 2.98 -2.90 2.25
CA TRP A 234 1.99 -2.35 1.33
C TRP A 234 1.41 -3.41 0.40
N GLY A 235 2.18 -4.45 0.07
CA GLY A 235 1.73 -5.54 -0.77
C GLY A 235 1.32 -5.12 -2.20
N ASP A 236 1.71 -3.91 -2.62
CA ASP A 236 1.49 -3.37 -3.96
C ASP A 236 2.83 -3.23 -4.70
N PRO A 237 3.15 -4.13 -5.64
CA PRO A 237 4.37 -4.06 -6.43
C PRO A 237 4.51 -2.75 -7.22
N ALA A 238 3.40 -2.10 -7.59
CA ALA A 238 3.43 -0.83 -8.30
C ALA A 238 3.96 0.30 -7.41
N LEU A 239 3.57 0.33 -6.13
CA LEU A 239 4.09 1.31 -5.17
C LEU A 239 5.59 1.10 -4.92
N THR A 240 6.03 -0.16 -4.77
CA THR A 240 7.45 -0.49 -4.59
C THR A 240 8.29 -0.09 -5.81
N ALA A 241 7.80 -0.37 -7.02
CA ALA A 241 8.48 0.02 -8.26
C ALA A 241 8.55 1.54 -8.43
N GLU A 242 7.47 2.24 -8.11
CA GLU A 242 7.41 3.70 -8.16
C GLU A 242 8.38 4.34 -7.16
N PHE A 243 8.45 3.84 -5.93
CA PHE A 243 9.43 4.27 -4.94
C PHE A 243 10.86 4.10 -5.46
N GLY A 244 11.18 2.95 -6.07
CA GLY A 244 12.48 2.73 -6.72
C GLY A 244 12.80 3.79 -7.77
N GLY A 245 11.84 4.11 -8.66
CA GLY A 245 12.02 5.15 -9.67
C GLY A 245 12.24 6.56 -9.10
N ILE A 246 11.54 6.90 -8.01
CA ILE A 246 11.77 8.16 -7.27
C ILE A 246 13.18 8.18 -6.71
N VAL A 247 13.59 7.13 -6.00
CA VAL A 247 14.91 7.05 -5.36
C VAL A 247 16.03 7.09 -6.40
N ASP A 248 15.90 6.39 -7.52
CA ASP A 248 16.88 6.44 -8.61
C ASP A 248 17.00 7.85 -9.20
N THR A 249 15.87 8.53 -9.38
CA THR A 249 15.85 9.92 -9.83
C THR A 249 16.57 10.84 -8.84
N LEU A 250 16.31 10.68 -7.55
CA LEU A 250 16.97 11.47 -6.51
C LEU A 250 18.47 11.19 -6.45
N LEU A 251 18.88 9.94 -6.24
CA LEU A 251 20.26 9.56 -5.94
C LEU A 251 21.16 9.64 -7.17
N TYR A 252 20.71 9.10 -8.30
CA TYR A 252 21.52 9.05 -9.51
C TYR A 252 21.21 10.21 -10.44
N GLY A 253 19.92 10.49 -10.68
CA GLY A 253 19.50 11.56 -11.59
C GLY A 253 19.88 12.96 -11.11
N ILE A 254 19.71 13.26 -9.83
CA ILE A 254 19.97 14.57 -9.24
C ILE A 254 21.29 14.58 -8.46
N GLY A 255 21.44 13.72 -7.46
CA GLY A 255 22.60 13.74 -6.55
C GLY A 255 23.91 13.51 -7.29
N LYS A 256 24.05 12.33 -7.92
CA LYS A 256 25.26 11.94 -8.64
C LYS A 256 25.47 12.72 -9.94
N ASN A 257 24.44 12.83 -10.79
CA ASN A 257 24.65 13.36 -12.14
C ASN A 257 24.55 14.88 -12.23
N LYS A 258 24.00 15.57 -11.22
CA LYS A 258 23.80 17.03 -11.27
C LYS A 258 24.40 17.79 -10.12
N ILE A 259 24.27 17.31 -8.88
CA ILE A 259 24.83 17.99 -7.71
C ILE A 259 26.32 17.70 -7.55
N GLN A 260 26.77 16.45 -7.72
CA GLN A 260 28.18 16.11 -7.58
C GLN A 260 29.12 16.89 -8.53
N PRO A 261 28.78 17.14 -9.81
CA PRO A 261 29.58 18.01 -10.68
C PRO A 261 29.74 19.44 -10.16
N LEU A 262 28.86 19.93 -9.29
CA LEU A 262 28.99 21.26 -8.69
C LEU A 262 30.13 21.34 -7.66
N ASN A 263 30.75 20.22 -7.27
CA ASN A 263 31.97 20.23 -6.47
C ASN A 263 33.12 20.99 -7.16
N ASP A 264 33.16 21.01 -8.50
CA ASP A 264 34.13 21.80 -9.24
C ASP A 264 33.87 23.30 -9.07
N VAL A 265 32.60 23.71 -9.02
CA VAL A 265 32.21 25.10 -8.74
C VAL A 265 32.61 25.48 -7.32
N LYS A 266 32.40 24.60 -6.34
CA LYS A 266 32.88 24.78 -4.96
C LYS A 266 34.39 24.99 -4.90
N ASN A 267 35.16 24.15 -5.59
CA ASN A 267 36.62 24.25 -5.59
C ASN A 267 37.08 25.59 -6.17
N GLN A 268 36.44 26.04 -7.25
CA GLN A 268 36.68 27.36 -7.84
C GLN A 268 36.31 28.51 -6.88
N VAL A 269 35.19 28.39 -6.16
CA VAL A 269 34.78 29.36 -5.14
C VAL A 269 35.83 29.44 -4.04
N ASN A 270 36.28 28.32 -3.48
CA ASN A 270 37.35 28.30 -2.48
C ASN A 270 38.65 28.93 -3.00
N GLN A 271 39.03 28.62 -4.25
CA GLN A 271 40.18 29.25 -4.90
C GLN A 271 40.03 30.77 -4.96
N TYR A 272 38.87 31.31 -5.33
CA TYR A 272 38.64 32.75 -5.39
C TYR A 272 38.95 33.47 -4.06
N PHE A 273 38.57 32.87 -2.93
CA PHE A 273 38.74 33.49 -1.61
C PHE A 273 40.12 33.24 -0.98
N GLN A 274 40.74 32.10 -1.25
CA GLN A 274 41.99 31.69 -0.56
C GLN A 274 43.27 32.07 -1.32
N SER A 275 43.19 32.30 -2.63
CA SER A 275 44.38 32.47 -3.46
C SER A 275 44.87 33.92 -3.54
N LYS A 276 46.21 34.08 -3.65
CA LYS A 276 46.88 35.30 -4.09
C LYS A 276 46.79 35.46 -5.61
N LEU A 277 45.59 35.32 -6.19
CA LEU A 277 45.35 35.58 -7.61
C LEU A 277 45.46 37.07 -7.90
N SER A 278 45.91 37.41 -9.11
CA SER A 278 45.83 38.78 -9.62
C SER A 278 44.36 39.23 -9.70
N ASN A 279 44.10 40.55 -9.65
CA ASN A 279 42.74 41.08 -9.77
C ASN A 279 42.06 40.66 -11.09
N LYS A 280 42.83 40.56 -12.18
CA LYS A 280 42.34 40.08 -13.48
C LYS A 280 41.88 38.63 -13.40
N ASP A 281 42.69 37.76 -12.80
CA ASP A 281 42.35 36.33 -12.68
C ASP A 281 41.18 36.09 -11.71
N LYS A 282 41.09 36.87 -10.62
CA LYS A 282 39.92 36.84 -9.72
C LYS A 282 38.64 37.21 -10.45
N ASN A 283 38.67 38.29 -11.25
CA ASN A 283 37.49 38.69 -12.02
C ASN A 283 37.09 37.63 -13.05
N ASN A 284 38.06 37.05 -13.77
CA ASN A 284 37.79 35.96 -14.71
C ASN A 284 37.18 34.73 -14.01
N LEU A 285 37.74 34.33 -12.87
CA LEU A 285 37.24 33.20 -12.08
C LEU A 285 35.83 33.46 -11.55
N LYS A 286 35.56 34.67 -11.06
CA LYS A 286 34.22 35.10 -10.65
C LYS A 286 33.22 34.97 -11.79
N THR A 287 33.51 35.54 -12.96
CA THR A 287 32.62 35.46 -14.13
C THR A 287 32.37 34.00 -14.54
N LYS A 288 33.41 33.15 -14.50
CA LYS A 288 33.28 31.71 -14.77
C LYS A 288 32.35 31.02 -13.79
N ILE A 289 32.53 31.23 -12.48
CA ILE A 289 31.67 30.66 -11.43
C ILE A 289 30.22 31.12 -11.63
N GLN A 290 30.00 32.42 -11.82
CA GLN A 290 28.66 32.99 -12.03
C GLN A 290 27.98 32.38 -13.27
N ALA A 291 28.71 32.24 -14.38
CA ALA A 291 28.20 31.61 -15.59
C ALA A 291 27.83 30.13 -15.37
N GLN A 292 28.68 29.36 -14.68
CA GLN A 292 28.39 27.96 -14.36
C GLN A 292 27.15 27.81 -13.46
N ILE A 293 27.03 28.64 -12.41
CA ILE A 293 25.87 28.65 -11.52
C ILE A 293 24.60 29.02 -12.30
N THR A 294 24.66 30.05 -13.15
CA THR A 294 23.52 30.52 -13.94
C THR A 294 23.05 29.46 -14.94
N ALA A 295 23.98 28.71 -15.54
CA ALA A 295 23.66 27.66 -16.50
C ALA A 295 23.07 26.40 -15.84
N GLN A 296 23.61 25.97 -14.68
CA GLN A 296 23.28 24.66 -14.11
C GLN A 296 22.14 24.71 -13.09
N ILE A 297 22.14 25.69 -12.18
CA ILE A 297 21.23 25.69 -11.03
C ILE A 297 19.74 25.75 -11.39
N PRO A 298 19.29 26.52 -12.42
CA PRO A 298 17.87 26.53 -12.79
C PRO A 298 17.35 25.15 -13.18
N GLY A 299 18.12 24.38 -13.94
CA GLY A 299 17.74 23.03 -14.36
C GLY A 299 17.62 22.05 -13.18
N ILE A 300 18.53 22.14 -12.22
CA ILE A 300 18.49 21.31 -10.99
C ILE A 300 17.32 21.72 -10.11
N THR A 301 17.10 23.03 -9.93
CA THR A 301 15.96 23.56 -9.16
C THR A 301 14.64 23.07 -9.75
N ASN A 302 14.48 23.15 -11.06
CA ASN A 302 13.26 22.68 -11.73
C ASN A 302 13.04 21.18 -11.51
N GLN A 303 14.09 20.37 -11.66
CA GLN A 303 13.97 18.93 -11.45
C GLN A 303 13.65 18.56 -10.00
N LEU A 304 14.24 19.24 -9.01
CA LEU A 304 13.88 19.09 -7.60
C LEU A 304 12.40 19.41 -7.37
N ASN A 305 11.88 20.49 -7.96
CA ASN A 305 10.48 20.88 -7.82
C ASN A 305 9.53 19.87 -8.48
N VAL A 306 9.85 19.37 -9.67
CA VAL A 306 9.05 18.32 -10.34
C VAL A 306 9.05 17.05 -9.50
N THR A 307 10.21 16.65 -8.98
CA THR A 307 10.35 15.44 -8.15
C THR A 307 9.62 15.60 -6.81
N ASP A 308 9.63 16.79 -6.21
CA ASP A 308 8.85 17.11 -4.99
C ASP A 308 7.35 16.91 -5.20
N GLN A 309 6.80 17.37 -6.33
CA GLN A 309 5.38 17.14 -6.65
C GLN A 309 5.07 15.65 -6.82
N HIS A 310 5.96 14.91 -7.49
CA HIS A 310 5.80 13.47 -7.65
C HIS A 310 5.88 12.73 -6.31
N ILE A 311 6.82 13.08 -5.44
CA ILE A 311 6.92 12.55 -4.07
C ILE A 311 5.63 12.82 -3.29
N LYS A 312 5.05 14.02 -3.37
CA LYS A 312 3.79 14.34 -2.68
C LYS A 312 2.65 13.44 -3.15
N GLN A 313 2.48 13.28 -4.46
CA GLN A 313 1.46 12.39 -5.03
C GLN A 313 1.68 10.91 -4.67
N PHE A 314 2.93 10.49 -4.61
CA PHE A 314 3.31 9.14 -4.17
C PHE A 314 2.99 8.94 -2.69
N LEU A 315 3.37 9.87 -1.81
CA LEU A 315 3.12 9.79 -0.37
C LEU A 315 1.61 9.85 -0.04
N ASP A 316 0.83 10.63 -0.78
CA ASP A 316 -0.63 10.68 -0.63
C ASP A 316 -1.27 9.32 -0.96
N ARG A 317 -0.76 8.61 -1.98
CA ARG A 317 -1.20 7.23 -2.28
C ARG A 317 -0.69 6.23 -1.25
N LEU A 318 0.57 6.35 -0.84
CA LEU A 318 1.20 5.47 0.14
C LEU A 318 0.49 5.51 1.49
N LYS A 319 -0.16 6.63 1.83
CA LYS A 319 -0.91 6.77 3.08
C LYS A 319 -2.29 6.06 3.06
N ASN A 320 -2.86 5.83 1.88
CA ASN A 320 -4.26 5.40 1.70
C ASN A 320 -4.36 3.94 1.24
#